data_AF-A0AAD4ZZJ5-F1
#
_entry.id   AF-A0AAD4ZZJ5-F1
#
_cell.length_a   1.000
_cell.length_b   1.000
_cell.length_c   1.000
_cell.angle_alpha   90.00
_cell.angle_beta   90.00
_cell.angle_gamma   90.00
#
_symmetry.space_group_name_H-M   'P 1'
#
loop_
_entity.id
_entity.type
_entity.pdbx_description
1 polymer ?
#
loop_
_entity_poly.entity_id
_entity_poly.type
_entity_poly.pdbx_seq_one_letter_code
_entity_poly.pdbx_strand_id
1 'polypeptide(L)'
;MKEQRNVFKQNQACEILSDVHRSVVVKALKNQTGHLDLFLRFLLGLSLESNQKLLHSLVTQTGSSSQSKEKTVQYIKKKISRNIDTEKSINLFHCLNELGDDSLVEEIQQYLKSGAQSELSPSQWSALVFVLLTSAQDLEEFDLNKYITPDKIRDEILVRLMPVIAASRKA
;
A
#
# COMPACT_ATOMS: atom_id res chain seq x y z
N MET A 1 36.04 16.47 -1.35
CA MET A 1 35.18 17.38 -2.12
C MET A 1 33.76 16.87 -2.06
N LYS A 2 32.81 17.64 -1.53
CA LYS A 2 31.38 17.31 -1.62
C LYS A 2 30.89 17.77 -2.98
N GLU A 3 30.57 16.84 -3.88
CA GLU A 3 29.87 17.13 -5.13
C GLU A 3 28.53 17.80 -4.81
N GLN A 4 28.39 19.08 -5.16
CA GLN A 4 27.09 19.74 -5.17
C GLN A 4 26.29 19.21 -6.36
N ARG A 5 25.47 18.17 -6.15
CA ARG A 5 24.50 17.72 -7.16
C ARG A 5 23.52 18.87 -7.45
N ASN A 6 23.38 19.23 -8.72
CA ASN A 6 22.53 20.32 -9.18
C ASN A 6 21.04 20.01 -8.90
N VAL A 7 20.38 20.87 -8.12
CA VAL A 7 18.98 20.77 -7.69
C VAL A 7 18.01 20.57 -8.88
N PHE A 8 18.28 21.20 -10.03
CA PHE A 8 17.42 21.06 -11.21
C PHE A 8 17.46 19.65 -11.82
N LYS A 9 18.65 19.02 -11.87
CA LYS A 9 18.78 17.64 -12.38
C LYS A 9 18.13 16.62 -11.44
N GLN A 10 18.16 16.91 -10.14
CA GLN A 10 17.57 16.06 -9.12
C GLN A 10 16.03 16.12 -9.15
N ASN A 11 15.44 17.30 -9.33
CA ASN A 11 13.99 17.44 -9.50
C ASN A 11 13.46 16.72 -10.75
N GLN A 12 14.21 16.78 -11.87
CA GLN A 12 13.83 16.11 -13.11
C GLN A 12 13.86 14.58 -13.00
N ALA A 13 14.88 14.02 -12.31
CA ALA A 13 14.95 12.58 -12.04
C ALA A 13 13.79 12.10 -11.13
N CYS A 14 13.37 12.94 -10.17
CA CYS A 14 12.20 12.68 -9.33
C CYS A 14 10.91 12.49 -10.12
N GLU A 15 10.68 13.37 -11.09
CA GLU A 15 9.47 13.37 -11.90
C GLU A 15 9.42 12.14 -12.80
N ILE A 16 10.53 11.84 -13.47
CA ILE A 16 10.66 10.67 -14.35
C ILE A 16 10.35 9.37 -13.60
N LEU A 17 10.89 9.18 -12.38
CA LEU A 17 10.66 7.95 -11.62
C LEU A 17 9.19 7.78 -11.22
N SER A 18 8.54 8.85 -10.75
CA SER A 18 7.11 8.82 -10.41
C SER A 18 6.22 8.55 -11.62
N ASP A 19 6.59 9.06 -12.80
CA ASP A 19 5.86 8.81 -14.05
C ASP A 19 6.03 7.38 -14.54
N VAL A 20 7.24 6.80 -14.40
CA VAL A 20 7.49 5.38 -14.68
C VAL A 20 6.64 4.50 -13.77
N HIS A 21 6.64 4.74 -12.45
CA HIS A 21 5.80 3.99 -11.51
C HIS A 21 4.33 4.08 -11.89
N ARG A 22 3.83 5.29 -12.16
CA ARG A 22 2.45 5.51 -12.58
C ARG A 22 2.11 4.73 -13.85
N SER A 23 3.00 4.71 -14.83
CA SER A 23 2.81 3.97 -16.09
C SER A 23 2.71 2.46 -15.85
N VAL A 24 3.60 1.89 -15.03
CA VAL A 24 3.60 0.46 -14.73
C VAL A 24 2.39 0.06 -13.89
N VAL A 25 1.97 0.88 -12.91
CA VAL A 25 0.71 0.69 -12.16
C VAL A 25 -0.48 0.62 -13.12
N VAL A 26 -0.57 1.55 -14.08
CA VAL A 26 -1.67 1.55 -15.07
C VAL A 26 -1.63 0.30 -15.94
N LYS A 27 -0.44 -0.18 -16.34
CA LYS A 27 -0.31 -1.40 -17.14
C LYS A 27 -0.72 -2.64 -16.35
N ALA A 28 -0.30 -2.76 -15.09
CA ALA A 28 -0.69 -3.86 -14.21
C ALA A 28 -2.21 -3.89 -14.01
N LEU A 29 -2.84 -2.75 -13.72
CA LEU A 29 -4.29 -2.66 -13.50
C LEU A 29 -5.14 -3.00 -14.75
N LYS A 30 -4.59 -2.80 -15.96
CA LYS A 30 -5.24 -3.20 -17.22
C LYS A 30 -5.07 -4.67 -17.54
N ASN A 31 -4.10 -5.34 -16.91
CA ASN A 31 -3.85 -6.76 -17.12
C ASN A 31 -4.94 -7.59 -16.45
N GLN A 32 -5.60 -8.47 -17.21
CA GLN A 32 -6.66 -9.32 -16.66
C GLN A 32 -6.12 -10.54 -15.91
N THR A 33 -4.91 -11.00 -16.26
CA THR A 33 -4.32 -12.25 -15.72
C THR A 33 -3.45 -12.03 -14.48
N GLY A 34 -3.21 -10.78 -14.06
CA GLY A 34 -2.38 -10.47 -12.90
C GLY A 34 -0.88 -10.77 -13.06
N HIS A 35 -0.40 -11.24 -14.23
CA HIS A 35 1.00 -11.65 -14.38
C HIS A 35 2.01 -10.51 -14.19
N LEU A 36 1.56 -9.26 -14.26
CA LEU A 36 2.39 -8.07 -14.00
C LEU A 36 2.42 -7.67 -12.52
N ASP A 37 1.67 -8.33 -11.65
CA ASP A 37 1.51 -7.91 -10.25
C ASP A 37 2.80 -8.11 -9.46
N LEU A 38 3.43 -9.29 -9.59
CA LEU A 38 4.74 -9.54 -8.99
C LEU A 38 5.82 -8.62 -9.56
N PHE A 39 5.78 -8.37 -10.88
CA PHE A 39 6.72 -7.47 -11.52
C PHE A 39 6.58 -6.03 -11.00
N LEU A 40 5.35 -5.54 -10.84
CA LEU A 40 5.08 -4.22 -10.28
C LEU A 40 5.62 -4.10 -8.85
N ARG A 41 5.32 -5.09 -7.99
CA ARG A 41 5.80 -5.14 -6.60
C ARG A 41 7.33 -5.10 -6.54
N PHE A 42 7.98 -5.97 -7.31
CA PHE A 42 9.44 -6.02 -7.40
C PHE A 42 10.03 -4.68 -7.86
N LEU A 43 9.45 -4.04 -8.89
CA LEU A 43 9.93 -2.76 -9.40
C LEU A 43 9.83 -1.65 -8.34
N LEU A 44 8.72 -1.58 -7.62
CA LEU A 44 8.51 -0.58 -6.57
C LEU A 44 9.45 -0.82 -5.38
N GLY A 45 9.61 -2.07 -4.94
CA GLY A 45 10.59 -2.42 -3.92
C GLY A 45 12.02 -2.07 -4.35
N LEU A 46 12.39 -2.34 -5.61
CA LEU A 46 13.69 -1.99 -6.18
C LEU A 46 13.95 -0.48 -6.19
N SER A 47 12.89 0.34 -6.26
CA SER A 47 12.99 1.80 -6.25
C SER A 47 13.35 2.39 -4.87
N LEU A 48 13.27 1.59 -3.80
CA LEU A 48 13.65 2.03 -2.47
C LEU A 48 15.14 2.33 -2.40
N GLU A 49 15.49 3.43 -1.72
CA GLU A 49 16.88 3.86 -1.61
C GLU A 49 17.78 2.81 -0.94
N SER A 50 17.25 2.06 0.03
CA SER A 50 17.95 0.93 0.66
C SER A 50 18.34 -0.14 -0.37
N ASN A 51 17.43 -0.47 -1.27
CA ASN A 51 17.63 -1.50 -2.29
C ASN A 51 18.53 -1.00 -3.43
N GLN A 52 18.37 0.26 -3.85
CA GLN A 52 19.28 0.89 -4.82
C GLN A 52 20.72 1.00 -4.30
N LYS A 53 20.92 1.24 -3.00
CA LYS A 53 22.25 1.24 -2.38
C LYS A 53 22.92 -0.14 -2.48
N LEU A 54 22.17 -1.21 -2.23
CA LEU A 54 22.68 -2.58 -2.33
C LEU A 54 23.01 -2.99 -3.77
N LEU A 55 22.25 -2.46 -4.74
CA LEU A 55 22.37 -2.78 -6.15
C LEU A 55 23.03 -1.67 -6.97
N HIS A 56 23.85 -0.82 -6.35
CA HIS A 56 24.43 0.36 -7.01
C HIS A 56 25.28 0.01 -8.26
N SER A 57 25.80 -1.22 -8.35
CA SER A 57 26.50 -1.70 -9.56
C SER A 57 25.55 -2.01 -10.72
N LEU A 58 24.26 -2.25 -10.45
CA LEU A 58 23.24 -2.62 -11.43
C LEU A 58 22.22 -1.48 -11.66
N VAL A 59 22.00 -0.62 -10.68
CA VAL A 59 21.01 0.45 -10.70
C VAL A 59 21.70 1.78 -10.37
N THR A 60 21.68 2.70 -11.33
CA THR A 60 22.20 4.06 -11.12
C THR A 60 21.37 4.76 -10.04
N GLN A 61 22.02 5.24 -8.98
CA GLN A 61 21.34 5.96 -7.91
C GLN A 61 20.72 7.26 -8.46
N THR A 62 19.40 7.27 -8.59
CA THR A 62 18.64 8.48 -8.92
C THR A 62 18.42 9.28 -7.64
N GLY A 63 19.05 10.45 -7.54
CA GLY A 63 18.81 11.36 -6.42
C GLY A 63 17.35 11.80 -6.42
N SER A 64 16.69 11.72 -5.25
CA SER A 64 15.26 12.03 -4.94
C SER A 64 14.28 10.83 -4.89
N SER A 65 14.68 9.72 -4.27
CA SER A 65 13.81 8.59 -3.94
C SER A 65 12.57 8.99 -3.10
N SER A 66 12.72 9.89 -2.13
CA SER A 66 11.64 10.19 -1.17
C SER A 66 10.45 10.93 -1.78
N GLN A 67 10.68 11.97 -2.59
CA GLN A 67 9.59 12.76 -3.18
C GLN A 67 8.86 11.97 -4.29
N SER A 68 9.58 11.11 -5.02
CA SER A 68 9.00 10.23 -6.03
C SER A 68 8.21 9.08 -5.40
N LYS A 69 8.70 8.52 -4.28
CA LYS A 69 7.95 7.57 -3.43
C LYS A 69 6.62 8.18 -2.99
N GLU A 70 6.63 9.38 -2.40
CA GLU A 70 5.40 10.02 -1.91
C GLU A 70 4.36 10.22 -3.03
N LYS A 71 4.78 10.75 -4.19
CA LYS A 71 3.90 10.88 -5.37
C LYS A 71 3.32 9.52 -5.80
N THR A 72 4.12 8.46 -5.73
CA THR A 72 3.70 7.10 -6.10
C THR A 72 2.69 6.53 -5.09
N VAL A 73 2.97 6.66 -3.80
CA VAL A 73 2.08 6.25 -2.69
C VAL A 73 0.72 6.92 -2.84
N GLN A 74 0.69 8.26 -2.98
CA GLN A 74 -0.56 9.01 -3.15
C GLN A 74 -1.34 8.58 -4.39
N TYR A 75 -0.63 8.26 -5.49
CA TYR A 75 -1.27 7.74 -6.69
C TYR A 75 -1.92 6.37 -6.46
N ILE A 76 -1.22 5.46 -5.78
CA ILE A 76 -1.72 4.12 -5.46
C ILE A 76 -2.94 4.20 -4.55
N LYS A 77 -2.89 4.99 -3.46
CA LYS A 77 -4.03 5.22 -2.57
C LYS A 77 -5.26 5.74 -3.32
N LYS A 78 -5.06 6.69 -4.23
CA LYS A 78 -6.13 7.21 -5.12
C LYS A 78 -6.70 6.15 -6.07
N LYS A 79 -5.95 5.10 -6.42
CA LYS A 79 -6.45 4.00 -7.24
C LYS A 79 -7.27 3.02 -6.42
N ILE A 80 -6.84 2.70 -5.21
CA ILE A 80 -7.57 1.86 -4.26
C ILE A 80 -8.94 2.47 -3.94
N SER A 81 -9.02 3.80 -3.75
CA SER A 81 -10.29 4.48 -3.44
C SER A 81 -11.32 4.51 -4.56
N ARG A 82 -10.97 4.09 -5.79
CA ARG A 82 -11.87 4.11 -6.96
C ARG A 82 -12.69 2.84 -7.17
N ASN A 83 -12.83 2.00 -6.15
CA ASN A 83 -13.63 0.77 -6.19
C ASN A 83 -13.25 -0.15 -7.38
N ILE A 84 -11.97 -0.51 -7.47
CA ILE A 84 -11.46 -1.46 -8.47
C ILE A 84 -11.65 -2.91 -8.00
N ASP A 85 -11.41 -3.87 -8.90
CA ASP A 85 -11.49 -5.30 -8.59
C ASP A 85 -10.69 -5.67 -7.33
N THR A 86 -11.19 -6.62 -6.55
CA THR A 86 -10.59 -7.04 -5.27
C THR A 86 -9.13 -7.46 -5.44
N GLU A 87 -8.82 -8.30 -6.42
CA GLU A 87 -7.45 -8.77 -6.70
C GLU A 87 -6.50 -7.62 -7.03
N LYS A 88 -6.97 -6.64 -7.83
CA LYS A 88 -6.18 -5.46 -8.17
C LYS A 88 -5.98 -4.55 -6.95
N SER A 89 -6.99 -4.40 -6.11
CA SER A 89 -6.87 -3.67 -4.85
C SER A 89 -5.82 -4.32 -3.97
N ILE A 90 -5.88 -5.64 -3.79
CA ILE A 90 -4.90 -6.44 -3.05
C ILE A 90 -3.48 -6.23 -3.58
N ASN A 91 -3.28 -6.30 -4.90
CA ASN A 91 -1.97 -6.05 -5.49
C ASN A 91 -1.46 -4.63 -5.19
N LEU A 92 -2.31 -3.61 -5.27
CA LEU A 92 -1.96 -2.23 -4.93
C LEU A 92 -1.64 -2.04 -3.43
N PHE A 93 -2.32 -2.76 -2.54
CA PHE A 93 -1.96 -2.78 -1.12
C PHE A 93 -0.57 -3.39 -0.91
N HIS A 94 -0.27 -4.52 -1.55
CA HIS A 94 1.09 -5.06 -1.51
C HIS A 94 2.13 -4.08 -2.04
N CYS A 95 1.80 -3.31 -3.09
CA CYS A 95 2.70 -2.26 -3.59
C CYS A 95 3.01 -1.19 -2.54
N LEU A 96 2.06 -0.84 -1.66
CA LEU A 96 2.32 0.08 -0.54
C LEU A 96 3.24 -0.55 0.50
N ASN A 97 3.04 -1.83 0.82
CA ASN A 97 3.94 -2.58 1.72
C ASN A 97 5.36 -2.66 1.15
N GLU A 98 5.52 -2.92 -0.16
CA GLU A 98 6.84 -2.92 -0.84
C GLU A 98 7.52 -1.54 -0.80
N LEU A 99 6.72 -0.47 -0.76
CA LEU A 99 7.23 0.89 -0.58
C LEU A 99 7.49 1.22 0.89
N GLY A 100 7.13 0.36 1.85
CA GLY A 100 7.18 0.63 3.28
C GLY A 100 6.27 1.80 3.65
N ASP A 101 5.03 1.80 3.16
CA ASP A 101 3.98 2.74 3.53
C ASP A 101 2.84 2.01 4.25
N ASP A 102 2.85 2.09 5.59
CA ASP A 102 1.82 1.50 6.44
C ASP A 102 0.67 2.48 6.73
N SER A 103 0.78 3.72 6.26
CA SER A 103 -0.16 4.80 6.57
C SER A 103 -1.59 4.54 6.08
N LEU A 104 -1.76 3.70 5.05
CA LEU A 104 -3.10 3.29 4.62
C LEU A 104 -3.79 2.38 5.65
N VAL A 105 -3.06 1.55 6.39
CA VAL A 105 -3.62 0.75 7.49
C VAL A 105 -4.07 1.67 8.62
N GLU A 106 -3.29 2.71 8.93
CA GLU A 106 -3.64 3.73 9.92
C GLU A 106 -4.88 4.54 9.50
N GLU A 107 -4.96 4.97 8.24
CA GLU A 107 -6.12 5.65 7.66
C GLU A 107 -7.37 4.76 7.76
N ILE A 108 -7.23 3.47 7.46
CA ILE A 108 -8.27 2.46 7.61
C ILE A 108 -8.71 2.34 9.07
N GLN A 109 -7.78 2.25 10.02
CA GLN A 109 -8.09 2.18 11.45
C GLN A 109 -8.88 3.41 11.90
N GLN A 110 -8.45 4.60 11.51
CA GLN A 110 -9.14 5.86 11.82
C GLN A 110 -10.53 5.90 11.20
N TYR A 111 -10.66 5.48 9.94
CA TYR A 111 -11.94 5.39 9.24
C TYR A 111 -12.90 4.44 9.95
N LEU A 112 -12.44 3.25 10.34
CA LEU A 112 -13.26 2.29 11.05
C LEU A 112 -13.69 2.81 12.43
N LYS A 113 -12.83 3.53 13.16
CA LYS A 113 -13.21 4.18 14.43
C LYS A 113 -14.25 5.29 14.26
N SER A 114 -14.27 5.95 13.11
CA SER A 114 -15.21 7.05 12.83
C SER A 114 -16.67 6.60 12.83
N GLY A 115 -16.94 5.30 12.60
CA GLY A 115 -18.31 4.80 12.46
C GLY A 115 -18.85 4.81 11.04
N ALA A 116 -18.05 5.25 10.06
CA ALA A 116 -18.42 5.31 8.65
C ALA A 116 -18.36 3.94 7.94
N GLN A 117 -18.26 2.82 8.68
CA GLN A 117 -17.94 1.50 8.07
C GLN A 117 -19.03 0.98 7.13
N SER A 118 -20.24 1.56 7.19
CA SER A 118 -21.35 1.29 6.28
C SER A 118 -21.13 1.79 4.85
N GLU A 119 -20.12 2.63 4.59
CA GLU A 119 -19.88 3.18 3.24
C GLU A 119 -18.89 2.35 2.40
N LEU A 120 -18.28 1.30 2.98
CA LEU A 120 -17.39 0.40 2.23
C LEU A 120 -18.17 -0.58 1.35
N SER A 121 -17.77 -0.66 0.08
CA SER A 121 -18.28 -1.68 -0.84
C SER A 121 -17.83 -3.09 -0.44
N PRO A 122 -18.47 -4.16 -0.95
CA PRO A 122 -18.05 -5.53 -0.68
C PRO A 122 -16.60 -5.85 -1.08
N SER A 123 -16.10 -5.28 -2.19
CA SER A 123 -14.70 -5.44 -2.63
C SER A 123 -13.74 -4.70 -1.70
N GLN A 124 -14.10 -3.51 -1.23
CA GLN A 124 -13.32 -2.74 -0.26
C GLN A 124 -13.22 -3.48 1.08
N TRP A 125 -14.32 -4.08 1.56
CA TRP A 125 -14.31 -4.94 2.74
C TRP A 125 -13.40 -6.16 2.58
N SER A 126 -13.46 -6.82 1.43
CA SER A 126 -12.64 -8.00 1.15
C SER A 126 -11.15 -7.64 1.10
N ALA A 127 -10.81 -6.52 0.48
CA ALA A 127 -9.44 -6.01 0.45
C ALA A 127 -8.96 -5.60 1.85
N LEU A 128 -9.81 -4.95 2.65
CA LEU A 128 -9.51 -4.61 4.04
C LEU A 128 -9.17 -5.85 4.88
N VAL A 129 -10.02 -6.88 4.85
CA VAL A 129 -9.79 -8.13 5.57
C VAL A 129 -8.49 -8.79 5.12
N PHE A 130 -8.24 -8.84 3.81
CA PHE A 130 -6.99 -9.38 3.28
C PHE A 130 -5.76 -8.62 3.80
N VAL A 131 -5.82 -7.28 3.83
CA VAL A 131 -4.72 -6.45 4.33
C VAL A 131 -4.48 -6.71 5.80
N LEU A 132 -5.53 -6.78 6.62
CA LEU A 132 -5.38 -7.09 8.05
C LEU A 132 -4.77 -8.48 8.26
N LEU A 133 -5.13 -9.47 7.44
CA LEU A 133 -4.57 -10.82 7.47
C LEU A 133 -3.11 -10.92 7.00
N THR A 134 -2.68 -9.99 6.15
CA THR A 134 -1.37 -10.06 5.48
C THR A 134 -0.43 -8.93 5.87
N SER A 135 -0.85 -8.03 6.77
CA SER A 135 0.01 -7.01 7.32
C SER A 135 1.15 -7.68 8.07
N ALA A 136 2.38 -7.19 7.87
CA ALA A 136 3.57 -7.77 8.47
C ALA A 136 3.62 -7.63 10.01
N GLN A 137 2.64 -6.95 10.62
CA GLN A 137 2.42 -7.00 12.07
C GLN A 137 1.79 -8.34 12.42
N ASP A 138 2.56 -9.16 13.14
CA ASP A 138 2.14 -10.48 13.60
C ASP A 138 0.70 -10.46 14.12
N LEU A 139 -0.15 -11.33 13.57
CA LEU A 139 -1.49 -11.67 14.07
C LEU A 139 -1.42 -12.38 15.45
N GLU A 140 -0.41 -12.10 16.28
CA GLU A 140 -0.39 -12.60 17.66
C GLU A 140 -1.52 -11.99 18.48
N GLU A 141 -1.89 -10.73 18.21
CA GLU A 141 -2.96 -10.01 18.91
C GLU A 141 -3.70 -9.03 17.98
N PHE A 142 -4.95 -9.36 17.64
CA PHE A 142 -5.86 -8.47 16.93
C PHE A 142 -6.78 -7.75 17.94
N ASP A 143 -6.37 -6.55 18.36
CA ASP A 143 -7.18 -5.72 19.24
C ASP A 143 -8.30 -5.02 18.45
N LEU A 144 -9.52 -5.55 18.56
CA LEU A 144 -10.72 -5.00 17.91
C LEU A 144 -10.96 -3.52 18.25
N ASN A 145 -10.57 -3.07 19.45
CA ASN A 145 -10.77 -1.69 19.91
C ASN A 145 -9.86 -0.70 19.16
N LYS A 146 -8.80 -1.18 18.49
CA LYS A 146 -8.00 -0.35 17.56
C LYS A 146 -8.73 -0.05 16.26
N TYR A 147 -9.84 -0.73 15.97
CA TYR A 147 -10.56 -0.58 14.71
C TYR A 147 -11.99 -0.09 14.93
N ILE A 148 -12.65 -0.50 16.01
CA ILE A 148 -14.05 -0.15 16.25
C ILE A 148 -14.21 0.30 17.70
N THR A 149 -14.93 1.39 17.92
CA THR A 149 -15.28 1.80 19.28
C THR A 149 -16.42 0.92 19.79
N PRO A 150 -16.42 0.49 21.08
CA PRO A 150 -17.40 -0.47 21.60
C PRO A 150 -18.87 -0.08 21.37
N ASP A 151 -19.17 1.21 21.40
CA ASP A 151 -20.49 1.80 21.14
C ASP A 151 -20.96 1.71 19.67
N LYS A 152 -20.05 1.36 18.74
CA LYS A 152 -20.29 1.27 17.29
C LYS A 152 -20.12 -0.13 16.72
N ILE A 153 -19.90 -1.13 17.57
CA ILE A 153 -19.82 -2.53 17.12
C ILE A 153 -21.21 -2.98 16.65
N ARG A 154 -21.29 -3.43 15.39
CA ARG A 154 -22.50 -4.03 14.79
C ARG A 154 -22.20 -5.46 14.37
N ASP A 155 -23.17 -6.36 14.47
CA ASP A 155 -23.02 -7.79 14.13
C ASP A 155 -22.46 -7.99 12.71
N GLU A 156 -22.92 -7.20 11.75
CA GLU A 156 -22.46 -7.26 10.36
C GLU A 156 -20.96 -6.98 10.21
N ILE A 157 -20.41 -6.07 11.02
CA ILE A 157 -18.99 -5.73 10.98
C ILE A 157 -18.17 -6.83 11.65
N LEU A 158 -18.67 -7.38 12.77
CA LEU A 158 -18.06 -8.53 13.43
C LEU A 158 -17.95 -9.71 12.46
N VAL A 159 -19.03 -10.04 11.75
CA VAL A 159 -19.04 -11.12 10.74
C VAL A 159 -18.00 -10.88 9.65
N ARG A 160 -17.82 -9.63 9.19
CA ARG A 160 -16.81 -9.28 8.18
C ARG A 160 -15.38 -9.38 8.71
N LEU A 161 -15.15 -9.10 10.00
CA LEU A 161 -13.83 -9.20 10.63
C LEU A 161 -13.51 -10.58 11.20
N MET A 162 -14.48 -11.50 11.25
CA MET A 162 -14.27 -12.88 11.74
C MET A 162 -13.03 -13.58 11.17
N PRO A 163 -12.69 -13.47 9.86
CA PRO A 163 -11.48 -14.10 9.35
C PRO A 163 -10.21 -13.59 10.04
N VAL A 164 -10.14 -12.29 10.33
CA VAL A 164 -8.99 -11.66 11.01
C VAL A 164 -8.93 -12.09 12.47
N ILE A 165 -10.07 -12.09 13.16
CA ILE A 165 -10.18 -12.50 14.56
C ILE A 165 -9.77 -13.97 14.71
N ALA A 166 -10.26 -14.85 13.83
CA ALA A 166 -9.97 -16.28 13.87
C ALA A 166 -8.51 -16.61 13.54
N ALA A 167 -7.84 -15.78 12.73
CA ALA A 167 -6.42 -15.92 12.43
C ALA A 167 -5.53 -15.42 13.58
N SER A 168 -6.07 -14.66 14.53
CA SER A 168 -5.34 -14.13 15.68
C SER A 168 -5.16 -15.17 16.79
N ARG A 169 -3.98 -15.24 17.41
CA ARG A 169 -3.70 -16.21 18.51
C ARG A 169 -4.26 -15.76 19.85
N LYS A 170 -4.45 -14.46 20.04
CA LYS A 170 -5.16 -13.83 21.17
C LYS A 170 -6.13 -12.80 20.60
N ALA A 171 -7.33 -12.72 21.17
CA ALA A 171 -8.38 -11.78 20.80
C ALA A 171 -8.67 -10.83 21.97
#